data_AF-D9CI90-F1
#
_entry.id   AF-D9CI90-F1
#
_cell.length_a   1.000
_cell.length_b   1.000
_cell.length_c   1.000
_cell.angle_alpha   90.00
_cell.angle_beta   90.00
_cell.angle_gamma   90.00
#
_symmetry.space_group_name_H-M   'P 1'
#
loop_
_entity.id
_entity.type
_entity.pdbx_description
1 polymer ?
#
loop_
_entity_poly.entity_id
_entity_poly.type
_entity_poly.pdbx_seq_one_letter_code
_entity_poly.pdbx_strand_id
1 'polypeptide(L)'
;GPIDFQVREPASPLFSHLQNTNTAIELQITQEYLGQQCHLVYLPPLWKTILNFDFRVDDKRSPVSNIISGDRFNRPLGGYAGVANVGQNTTWLGSHLAMSNLYAFGRLAWDPSSDAQDVLEDWIRLTFSSDRTVVSTISDMSMESWPTYEKYTGNLGIQTLTDILFAHYGPKPQSQDNNPWGQWTSA
;
A
#
# COMPACT_ATOMS: atom_id res chain seq x y z
N GLY A 1 -7.10 -2.84 -3.79
CA GLY A 1 -7.79 -4.13 -3.88
C GLY A 1 -8.91 -3.97 -4.88
N PRO A 2 -10.10 -4.52 -4.65
CA PRO A 2 -11.23 -4.39 -5.56
C PRO A 2 -12.00 -3.07 -5.44
N ILE A 3 -11.66 -2.18 -4.50
CA ILE A 3 -12.35 -0.89 -4.31
C ILE A 3 -11.48 0.27 -4.80
N ASP A 4 -10.70 0.91 -3.92
CA ASP A 4 -9.99 2.16 -4.22
C ASP A 4 -8.99 2.51 -3.12
N PHE A 5 -7.87 1.79 -3.07
CA PHE A 5 -6.70 2.06 -2.21
C PHE A 5 -6.98 2.38 -0.73
N GLN A 6 -8.05 1.82 -0.15
CA GLN A 6 -8.43 2.08 1.24
C GLN A 6 -7.37 1.56 2.23
N VAL A 7 -7.46 2.00 3.49
CA VAL A 7 -6.51 1.66 4.57
C VAL A 7 -6.27 0.15 4.75
N ARG A 8 -7.27 -0.67 4.39
CA ARG A 8 -7.13 -2.12 4.19
C ARG A 8 -8.18 -2.59 3.18
N GLU A 9 -7.74 -3.40 2.22
CA GLU A 9 -8.61 -4.13 1.30
C GLU A 9 -8.09 -5.56 1.13
N PRO A 10 -8.96 -6.54 0.77
CA PRO A 10 -8.50 -7.83 0.30
C PRO A 10 -7.75 -7.70 -1.04
N ALA A 11 -6.95 -8.71 -1.37
CA ALA A 11 -6.34 -8.81 -2.69
C ALA A 11 -7.43 -8.93 -3.78
N SER A 12 -7.24 -8.25 -4.92
CA SER A 12 -8.23 -8.20 -6.00
C SER A 12 -8.45 -9.60 -6.60
N PRO A 13 -9.69 -10.14 -6.60
CA PRO A 13 -9.97 -11.49 -7.11
C PRO A 13 -9.63 -11.70 -8.59
N LEU A 14 -9.49 -10.63 -9.38
CA LEU A 14 -9.05 -10.72 -10.77
C LEU A 14 -7.69 -11.42 -10.91
N PHE A 15 -6.80 -11.29 -9.93
CA PHE A 15 -5.49 -11.93 -9.96
C PHE A 15 -5.56 -13.46 -10.02
N SER A 16 -6.60 -14.09 -9.47
CA SER A 16 -6.78 -15.55 -9.54
C SER A 16 -7.49 -16.05 -10.81
N HIS A 17 -8.16 -15.16 -11.56
CA HIS A 17 -9.02 -15.54 -12.70
C HIS A 17 -8.39 -15.21 -14.06
N LEU A 18 -7.53 -14.19 -14.13
CA LEU A 18 -6.87 -13.78 -15.37
C LEU A 18 -5.63 -14.64 -15.68
N GLN A 19 -5.83 -15.91 -16.01
CA GLN A 19 -4.73 -16.86 -16.22
C GLN A 19 -4.00 -16.65 -17.57
N ASN A 20 -4.73 -16.25 -18.62
CA ASN A 20 -4.20 -16.11 -19.99
C ASN A 20 -3.97 -14.66 -20.42
N THR A 21 -3.98 -13.72 -19.48
CA THR A 21 -3.86 -12.28 -19.74
C THR A 21 -2.71 -11.72 -18.93
N ASN A 22 -1.78 -10.99 -19.56
CA ASN A 22 -0.72 -10.28 -18.83
C ASN A 22 -1.35 -9.31 -17.82
N THR A 23 -0.77 -9.20 -16.63
CA THR A 23 -1.34 -8.39 -15.55
C THR A 23 -0.24 -7.76 -14.73
N ALA A 24 -0.43 -6.51 -14.34
CA ALA A 24 0.39 -5.81 -13.37
C ALA A 24 -0.46 -5.43 -12.15
N ILE A 25 0.18 -5.22 -11.00
CA ILE A 25 -0.48 -4.59 -9.84
C ILE A 25 -0.30 -3.09 -9.88
N GLU A 26 -1.33 -2.35 -9.51
CA GLU A 26 -1.25 -0.92 -9.22
C GLU A 26 -1.27 -0.71 -7.72
N LEU A 27 -0.31 0.06 -7.20
CA LEU A 27 -0.19 0.43 -5.80
C LEU A 27 -0.17 1.95 -5.68
N GLN A 28 -0.87 2.49 -4.70
CA GLN A 28 -0.87 3.92 -4.45
C GLN A 28 0.27 4.28 -3.48
N ILE A 29 1.23 5.08 -3.95
CA ILE A 29 2.33 5.61 -3.12
C ILE A 29 1.89 6.94 -2.49
N THR A 30 1.16 7.75 -3.25
CA THR A 30 0.42 8.89 -2.70
C THR A 30 -0.60 8.40 -1.68
N GLN A 31 -0.76 9.12 -0.58
CA GLN A 31 -1.56 8.66 0.55
C GLN A 31 -2.98 9.24 0.52
N GLU A 32 -3.71 9.11 -0.59
CA GLU A 32 -5.04 9.70 -0.77
C GLU A 32 -5.99 9.35 0.40
N TYR A 33 -6.14 8.04 0.65
CA TYR A 33 -6.94 7.48 1.74
C TYR A 33 -6.10 7.10 2.99
N LEU A 34 -4.86 7.58 3.04
CA LEU A 34 -3.87 7.21 4.06
C LEU A 34 -3.21 8.45 4.68
N GLY A 35 -3.98 9.54 4.78
CA GLY A 35 -3.61 10.74 5.54
C GLY A 35 -2.76 11.76 4.78
N GLN A 36 -2.70 11.65 3.45
CA GLN A 36 -2.22 12.69 2.52
C GLN A 36 -0.84 13.27 2.84
N GLN A 37 0.06 12.41 3.35
CA GLN A 37 1.40 12.75 3.86
C GLN A 37 1.42 13.74 5.03
N CYS A 38 0.26 14.15 5.55
CA CYS A 38 0.13 14.82 6.85
C CYS A 38 0.27 13.81 8.00
N HIS A 39 -0.10 12.54 7.74
CA HIS A 39 0.12 11.42 8.64
C HIS A 39 1.32 10.59 8.18
N LEU A 40 2.13 10.13 9.13
CA LEU A 40 3.13 9.10 8.86
C LEU A 40 2.39 7.78 8.59
N VAL A 41 2.58 7.21 7.40
CA VAL A 41 2.12 5.86 7.05
C VAL A 41 3.17 5.24 6.14
N TYR A 42 3.91 4.26 6.66
CA TYR A 42 4.80 3.41 5.89
C TYR A 42 3.97 2.29 5.25
N LEU A 43 3.88 2.32 3.93
CA LEU A 43 2.99 1.49 3.12
C LEU A 43 3.48 0.05 2.87
N PRO A 44 4.78 -0.26 2.88
CA PRO A 44 5.27 -1.61 2.58
C PRO A 44 4.66 -2.74 3.43
N PRO A 45 4.44 -2.59 4.75
CA PRO A 45 3.72 -3.60 5.53
C PRO A 45 2.32 -3.91 4.97
N LEU A 46 1.55 -2.89 4.57
CA LEU A 46 0.25 -3.05 3.90
C LEU A 46 0.42 -3.80 2.59
N TRP A 47 1.33 -3.35 1.71
CA TRP A 47 1.53 -3.98 0.40
C TRP A 47 1.97 -5.44 0.53
N LYS A 48 2.82 -5.79 1.51
CA LYS A 48 3.22 -7.17 1.77
C LYS A 48 2.04 -8.06 2.13
N THR A 49 0.99 -7.54 2.79
CA THR A 49 -0.23 -8.35 3.03
C THR A 49 -0.94 -8.75 1.74
N ILE A 50 -0.89 -7.89 0.71
CA ILE A 50 -1.45 -8.18 -0.62
C ILE A 50 -0.51 -9.07 -1.43
N LEU A 51 0.77 -8.71 -1.53
CA LEU A 51 1.76 -9.42 -2.34
C LEU A 51 1.96 -10.87 -1.86
N ASN A 52 1.86 -11.12 -0.55
CA ASN A 52 1.99 -12.44 0.03
C ASN A 52 0.66 -13.21 0.10
N PHE A 53 -0.47 -12.61 -0.28
CA PHE A 53 -1.76 -13.29 -0.24
C PHE A 53 -1.77 -14.47 -1.20
N ASP A 54 -1.99 -15.67 -0.68
CA ASP A 54 -1.99 -16.92 -1.45
C ASP A 54 -3.40 -17.27 -1.93
N PHE A 55 -3.68 -17.08 -3.21
CA PHE A 55 -4.97 -17.39 -3.80
C PHE A 55 -5.26 -18.88 -3.95
N ARG A 56 -4.26 -19.76 -3.80
CA ARG A 56 -4.42 -21.21 -3.92
C ARG A 56 -5.12 -21.68 -5.21
N VAL A 57 -4.89 -20.99 -6.34
CA VAL A 57 -5.49 -21.34 -7.64
C VAL A 57 -5.12 -22.77 -8.03
N ASP A 58 -6.12 -23.58 -8.39
CA ASP A 58 -6.00 -25.02 -8.66
C ASP A 58 -5.34 -25.81 -7.51
N ASP A 59 -5.64 -25.43 -6.26
CA ASP A 59 -5.07 -25.98 -5.02
C ASP A 59 -3.53 -25.82 -4.88
N LYS A 60 -2.92 -25.00 -5.74
CA LYS A 60 -1.47 -24.75 -5.75
C LYS A 60 -1.14 -23.40 -5.13
N ARG A 61 -0.03 -23.32 -4.40
CA ARG A 61 0.51 -22.06 -3.86
C ARG A 61 0.64 -21.01 -4.97
N SER A 62 -0.10 -19.91 -4.81
CA SER A 62 -0.31 -18.85 -5.80
C SER A 62 -0.29 -17.47 -5.12
N PRO A 63 0.83 -17.05 -4.52
CA PRO A 63 0.94 -15.71 -3.96
C PRO A 63 0.76 -14.66 -5.04
N VAL A 64 0.15 -13.52 -4.71
CA VAL A 64 -0.05 -12.41 -5.66
C VAL A 64 1.23 -12.01 -6.36
N SER A 65 2.37 -11.95 -5.64
CA SER A 65 3.67 -11.64 -6.23
C SER A 65 4.07 -12.56 -7.40
N ASN A 66 3.87 -13.87 -7.26
CA ASN A 66 4.14 -14.85 -8.33
C ASN A 66 3.11 -14.78 -9.46
N ILE A 67 1.88 -14.35 -9.16
CA ILE A 67 0.87 -14.12 -10.17
C ILE A 67 1.30 -12.91 -11.02
N ILE A 68 1.55 -11.77 -10.40
CA ILE A 68 1.85 -10.51 -11.12
C ILE A 68 3.23 -10.48 -11.77
N SER A 69 4.20 -11.30 -11.36
CA SER A 69 5.46 -11.50 -12.09
C SER A 69 5.26 -12.32 -13.38
N GLY A 70 4.14 -13.03 -13.49
CA GLY A 70 3.84 -13.96 -14.59
C GLY A 70 4.18 -15.42 -14.27
N ASP A 71 4.99 -15.69 -13.23
CA ASP A 71 5.53 -17.02 -12.91
C ASP A 71 4.44 -18.07 -12.68
N ARG A 72 3.36 -17.73 -11.97
CA ARG A 72 2.30 -18.70 -11.62
C ARG A 72 1.54 -19.21 -12.85
N PHE A 73 1.37 -18.40 -13.89
CA PHE A 73 0.58 -18.75 -15.08
C PHE A 73 1.41 -18.74 -16.38
N ASN A 74 2.74 -18.72 -16.27
CA ASN A 74 3.67 -18.69 -17.39
C ASN A 74 3.35 -17.57 -18.41
N ARG A 75 3.04 -16.37 -17.89
CA ARG A 75 2.73 -15.19 -18.71
C ARG A 75 4.02 -14.49 -19.12
N PRO A 76 4.13 -14.02 -20.37
CA PRO A 76 5.36 -13.38 -20.86
C PRO A 76 5.61 -12.01 -20.23
N LEU A 77 4.57 -11.35 -19.72
CA LEU A 77 4.68 -10.04 -19.07
C LEU A 77 3.92 -10.01 -17.75
N GLY A 78 4.51 -9.28 -16.82
CA GLY A 78 4.00 -8.98 -15.49
C GLY A 78 4.55 -7.63 -15.02
N GLY A 79 4.11 -7.14 -13.87
CA GLY A 79 4.74 -5.93 -13.32
C GLY A 79 4.01 -5.22 -12.21
N TYR A 80 4.52 -4.02 -11.93
CA TYR A 80 4.10 -3.12 -10.87
C TYR A 80 3.96 -1.72 -11.45
N ALA A 81 2.90 -1.02 -11.05
CA ALA A 81 2.68 0.39 -11.29
C ALA A 81 2.48 1.09 -9.95
N GLY A 82 3.08 2.26 -9.80
CA GLY A 82 3.05 3.04 -8.57
C GLY A 82 2.49 4.43 -8.82
N VAL A 83 1.39 4.79 -8.19
CA VAL A 83 0.83 6.15 -8.27
C VAL A 83 1.61 7.04 -7.30
N ALA A 84 2.61 7.75 -7.82
CA ALA A 84 3.42 8.71 -7.08
C ALA A 84 2.77 10.10 -7.03
N ASN A 85 3.14 10.90 -6.03
CA ASN A 85 2.75 12.30 -5.87
C ASN A 85 3.96 13.22 -5.65
N VAL A 86 5.06 12.92 -6.35
CA VAL A 86 6.19 13.84 -6.40
C VAL A 86 5.70 15.19 -6.93
N GLY A 87 5.94 16.24 -6.17
CA GLY A 87 5.61 17.61 -6.52
C GLY A 87 6.83 18.54 -6.41
N GLN A 88 6.57 19.84 -6.46
CA GLN A 88 7.61 20.88 -6.42
C GLN A 88 8.10 21.21 -5.00
N ASN A 89 7.55 20.56 -3.96
CA ASN A 89 8.02 20.73 -2.59
C ASN A 89 9.49 20.33 -2.47
N THR A 90 10.24 20.98 -1.58
CA THR A 90 11.66 20.64 -1.32
C THR A 90 11.85 19.22 -0.80
N THR A 91 10.83 18.68 -0.14
CA THR A 91 10.76 17.28 0.31
C THR A 91 10.27 16.31 -0.77
N TRP A 92 9.92 16.82 -1.95
CA TRP A 92 9.29 16.13 -3.10
C TRP A 92 7.89 15.59 -2.80
N LEU A 93 7.69 14.91 -1.67
CA LEU A 93 6.46 14.20 -1.29
C LEU A 93 5.71 14.86 -0.11
N GLY A 94 6.03 16.12 0.22
CA GLY A 94 5.39 16.86 1.32
C GLY A 94 5.95 16.52 2.71
N SER A 95 6.23 15.24 2.99
CA SER A 95 6.89 14.78 4.22
C SER A 95 8.22 14.09 3.91
N HIS A 96 9.25 14.35 4.72
CA HIS A 96 10.55 13.69 4.59
C HIS A 96 10.44 12.17 4.72
N LEU A 97 9.57 11.68 5.61
CA LEU A 97 9.37 10.25 5.84
C LEU A 97 8.57 9.58 4.72
N ALA A 98 7.72 10.32 4.00
CA ALA A 98 6.93 9.76 2.88
C ALA A 98 7.82 9.31 1.71
N MET A 99 9.04 9.86 1.57
CA MET A 99 10.01 9.39 0.57
C MET A 99 10.41 7.92 0.74
N SER A 100 10.31 7.38 1.96
CA SER A 100 10.53 5.95 2.22
C SER A 100 9.55 5.06 1.44
N ASN A 101 8.32 5.52 1.18
CA ASN A 101 7.32 4.76 0.43
C ASN A 101 7.69 4.64 -1.05
N LEU A 102 8.18 5.72 -1.66
CA LEU A 102 8.65 5.69 -3.05
C LEU A 102 9.90 4.82 -3.20
N TYR A 103 10.85 4.93 -2.26
CA TYR A 103 12.02 4.06 -2.22
C TYR A 103 11.63 2.57 -2.10
N ALA A 104 10.75 2.27 -1.16
CA ALA A 104 10.33 0.91 -0.91
C ALA A 104 9.46 0.33 -2.02
N PHE A 105 8.64 1.14 -2.71
CA PHE A 105 7.95 0.72 -3.92
C PHE A 105 8.95 0.19 -4.96
N GLY A 106 10.02 0.94 -5.25
CA GLY A 106 11.06 0.52 -6.18
C GLY A 106 11.73 -0.79 -5.76
N ARG A 107 12.07 -0.92 -4.47
CA ARG A 107 12.68 -2.14 -3.91
C ARG A 107 11.75 -3.35 -4.02
N LEU A 108 10.46 -3.21 -3.72
CA LEU A 108 9.49 -4.30 -3.80
C LEU A 108 9.07 -4.65 -5.23
N ALA A 109 9.04 -3.67 -6.13
CA ALA A 109 8.83 -3.94 -7.56
C ALA A 109 10.00 -4.72 -8.17
N TRP A 110 11.22 -4.48 -7.67
CA TRP A 110 12.42 -5.24 -8.04
C TRP A 110 12.44 -6.64 -7.43
N ASP A 111 12.24 -6.73 -6.12
CA ASP A 111 12.17 -8.00 -5.38
C ASP A 111 11.07 -7.96 -4.30
N PRO A 112 9.90 -8.56 -4.57
CA PRO A 112 8.78 -8.55 -3.63
C PRO A 112 9.03 -9.43 -2.39
N SER A 113 10.09 -10.25 -2.40
CA SER A 113 10.47 -11.06 -1.23
C SER A 113 11.18 -10.23 -0.16
N SER A 114 11.75 -9.08 -0.51
CA SER A 114 12.43 -8.16 0.40
C SER A 114 11.62 -7.88 1.67
N ASP A 115 12.29 -7.86 2.82
CA ASP A 115 11.67 -7.48 4.09
C ASP A 115 11.41 -5.96 4.13
N ALA A 116 10.24 -5.59 4.64
CA ALA A 116 9.82 -4.19 4.67
C ALA A 116 10.68 -3.36 5.64
N GLN A 117 11.07 -3.93 6.78
CA GLN A 117 11.89 -3.23 7.76
C GLN A 117 13.32 -3.07 7.24
N ASP A 118 13.90 -4.12 6.64
CA ASP A 118 15.25 -4.02 6.06
C ASP A 118 15.33 -2.93 4.98
N VAL A 119 14.34 -2.87 4.09
CA VAL A 119 14.21 -1.83 3.06
C VAL A 119 14.09 -0.43 3.68
N LEU A 120 13.34 -0.30 4.76
CA LEU A 120 13.21 0.96 5.48
C LEU A 120 14.52 1.39 6.12
N GLU A 121 15.22 0.48 6.80
CA GLU A 121 16.49 0.78 7.47
C GLU A 121 17.58 1.19 6.46
N ASP A 122 17.63 0.55 5.29
CA ASP A 122 18.49 0.99 4.18
C ASP A 122 18.19 2.44 3.78
N TRP A 123 16.91 2.78 3.60
CA TRP A 123 16.50 4.13 3.27
C TRP A 123 16.87 5.15 4.35
N ILE A 124 16.69 4.80 5.63
CA ILE A 124 17.04 5.68 6.77
C ILE A 124 18.55 5.97 6.77
N ARG A 125 19.39 4.95 6.55
CA ARG A 125 20.86 5.12 6.50
C ARG A 125 21.30 6.03 5.37
N LEU A 126 20.63 5.95 4.21
CA LEU A 126 20.90 6.79 3.04
C LEU A 126 20.40 8.23 3.20
N THR A 127 19.35 8.44 4.00
CA THR A 127 18.62 9.72 4.05
C THR A 127 18.97 10.56 5.27
N PHE A 128 19.12 9.93 6.44
CA PHE A 128 19.27 10.64 7.71
C PHE A 128 20.62 10.36 8.39
N SER A 129 20.87 9.11 8.78
CA SER A 129 22.05 8.73 9.55
C SER A 129 22.19 7.22 9.65
N SER A 130 23.42 6.74 9.82
CA SER A 130 23.71 5.35 10.21
C SER A 130 23.80 5.15 11.73
N ASP A 131 23.57 6.19 12.53
CA ASP A 131 23.46 6.07 14.00
C ASP A 131 22.34 5.10 14.38
N ARG A 132 22.66 4.14 15.25
CA ARG A 132 21.73 3.06 15.61
C ARG A 132 20.45 3.56 16.26
N THR A 133 20.53 4.63 17.06
CA THR A 133 19.37 5.21 17.74
C THR A 133 18.44 5.87 16.74
N VAL A 134 19.01 6.57 15.74
CA VAL A 134 18.23 7.20 14.66
C VAL A 134 17.54 6.13 13.81
N VAL A 135 18.28 5.09 13.40
CA VAL A 135 17.73 3.99 12.59
C VAL A 135 16.60 3.29 13.33
N SER A 136 16.81 2.88 14.58
CA SER A 136 15.76 2.17 15.34
C SER A 136 14.53 3.04 15.58
N THR A 137 14.72 4.30 15.99
CA THR A 137 13.60 5.21 16.29
C THR A 137 12.70 5.43 15.07
N ILE A 138 13.27 5.72 13.90
CA ILE A 138 12.48 5.95 12.69
C ILE A 138 11.87 4.64 12.20
N SER A 139 12.60 3.53 12.31
CA SER A 139 12.10 2.20 11.94
C SER A 139 10.86 1.82 12.75
N ASP A 140 10.93 1.92 14.08
CA ASP A 140 9.83 1.59 15.00
C ASP A 140 8.59 2.44 14.69
N MET A 141 8.76 3.77 14.61
CA MET A 141 7.65 4.69 14.29
C MET A 141 6.98 4.35 12.95
N SER A 142 7.77 4.08 11.92
CA SER A 142 7.27 3.77 10.57
C SER A 142 6.60 2.40 10.53
N MET A 143 7.17 1.36 11.14
CA MET A 143 6.56 0.02 11.13
C MET A 143 5.23 -0.04 11.90
N GLU A 144 5.08 0.78 12.95
CA GLU A 144 3.82 0.91 13.70
C GLU A 144 2.80 1.85 13.04
N SER A 145 3.21 2.64 12.05
CA SER A 145 2.43 3.75 11.53
C SER A 145 1.14 3.34 10.82
N TRP A 146 1.17 2.32 9.95
CA TRP A 146 -0.03 1.83 9.25
C TRP A 146 -1.05 1.17 10.20
N PRO A 147 -0.67 0.21 11.08
CA PRO A 147 -1.60 -0.32 12.07
C PRO A 147 -2.17 0.76 12.98
N THR A 148 -1.39 1.80 13.28
CA THR A 148 -1.85 2.95 14.06
C THR A 148 -2.87 3.78 13.28
N TYR A 149 -2.61 4.09 12.00
CA TYR A 149 -3.55 4.81 11.13
C TYR A 149 -4.88 4.07 10.96
N GLU A 150 -4.83 2.74 10.76
CA GLU A 150 -6.02 1.89 10.66
C GLU A 150 -6.88 1.92 11.93
N LYS A 151 -6.25 1.92 13.12
CA LYS A 151 -6.97 1.88 14.41
C LYS A 151 -7.92 3.07 14.64
N TYR A 152 -7.62 4.24 14.07
CA TYR A 152 -8.45 5.44 14.24
C TYR A 152 -9.19 5.90 12.98
N THR A 153 -9.11 5.12 11.89
CA THR A 153 -9.86 5.38 10.65
C THR A 153 -10.93 4.31 10.47
N GLY A 154 -10.79 3.38 9.52
CA GLY A 154 -11.69 2.24 9.38
C GLY A 154 -11.02 0.92 9.76
N ASN A 155 -11.40 0.38 10.92
CA ASN A 155 -10.92 -0.89 11.44
C ASN A 155 -11.81 -2.06 10.99
N LEU A 156 -11.34 -3.31 11.15
CA LEU A 156 -12.09 -4.52 10.76
C LEU A 156 -12.41 -4.63 9.26
N GLY A 157 -11.65 -3.92 8.41
CA GLY A 157 -11.79 -3.96 6.95
C GLY A 157 -12.88 -3.05 6.39
N ILE A 158 -13.47 -2.16 7.21
CA ILE A 158 -14.49 -1.21 6.78
C ILE A 158 -13.89 0.06 6.14
N GLN A 159 -13.12 -0.10 5.06
CA GLN A 159 -12.53 1.00 4.27
C GLN A 159 -11.83 2.06 5.14
N THR A 160 -11.59 3.30 4.69
CA THR A 160 -10.93 4.34 5.51
C THR A 160 -11.92 5.18 6.34
N LEU A 161 -13.21 5.18 6.01
CA LEU A 161 -14.25 6.05 6.62
C LEU A 161 -13.97 7.57 6.54
N THR A 162 -13.26 7.97 5.48
CA THR A 162 -12.98 9.38 5.17
C THR A 162 -14.11 10.03 4.37
N ASP A 163 -14.03 11.34 4.11
CA ASP A 163 -14.96 12.04 3.21
C ASP A 163 -14.77 11.62 1.75
N ILE A 164 -15.52 10.62 1.29
CA ILE A 164 -15.45 10.08 -0.08
C ILE A 164 -16.20 10.94 -1.13
N LEU A 165 -16.79 12.07 -0.73
CA LEU A 165 -17.51 12.95 -1.64
C LEU A 165 -16.67 14.17 -2.06
N PHE A 166 -15.50 14.35 -1.46
CA PHE A 166 -14.66 15.51 -1.72
C PHE A 166 -13.17 15.20 -1.55
N ALA A 167 -12.54 15.70 -0.49
CA ALA A 167 -11.09 15.74 -0.38
C ALA A 167 -10.46 14.42 0.08
N HIS A 168 -11.25 13.41 0.44
CA HIS A 168 -10.78 12.11 0.94
C HIS A 168 -9.90 12.25 2.21
N TYR A 169 -10.08 13.35 2.97
CA TYR A 169 -9.34 13.64 4.19
C TYR A 169 -10.26 13.85 5.40
N GLY A 170 -9.87 13.27 6.54
CA GLY A 170 -10.57 13.41 7.81
C GLY A 170 -11.82 12.52 7.94
N PRO A 171 -12.31 12.28 9.17
CA PRO A 171 -13.39 11.35 9.40
C PRO A 171 -14.72 11.90 8.88
N LYS A 172 -15.39 11.12 8.02
CA LYS A 172 -16.78 11.39 7.61
C LYS A 172 -17.50 10.09 7.25
N PRO A 173 -17.69 9.14 8.19
CA PRO A 173 -18.28 7.84 7.88
C PRO A 173 -19.60 7.91 7.13
N GLN A 174 -20.46 8.90 7.42
CA GLN A 174 -21.76 9.08 6.77
C GLN A 174 -21.66 9.40 5.28
N SER A 175 -20.50 9.86 4.78
CA SER A 175 -20.33 10.07 3.35
C SER A 175 -20.28 8.77 2.56
N GLN A 176 -20.05 7.64 3.23
CA GLN A 176 -20.01 6.33 2.58
C GLN A 176 -21.37 5.88 2.06
N ASP A 177 -22.48 6.32 2.68
CA ASP A 177 -23.84 5.91 2.33
C ASP A 177 -24.60 6.98 1.54
N ASN A 178 -25.72 6.58 0.92
CA ASN A 178 -26.63 7.47 0.19
C ASN A 178 -25.99 8.31 -0.94
N ASN A 179 -24.97 7.74 -1.58
CA ASN A 179 -24.27 8.31 -2.73
C ASN A 179 -24.10 7.24 -3.84
N PRO A 180 -23.77 7.64 -5.08
CA PRO A 180 -23.71 6.72 -6.22
C PRO A 180 -22.41 5.90 -6.33
N TRP A 181 -21.44 6.02 -5.41
CA TRP A 181 -20.10 5.44 -5.53
C TRP A 181 -19.97 3.99 -5.04
N GLY A 182 -20.99 3.45 -4.39
CA GLY A 182 -21.07 2.02 -4.05
C GLY A 182 -20.15 1.56 -2.91
N GLN A 183 -19.61 2.49 -2.11
CA GLN A 183 -18.77 2.20 -0.93
C GLN A 183 -19.59 2.16 0.38
N TRP A 184 -20.80 1.61 0.33
CA TRP A 184 -21.78 1.71 1.43
C TRP A 184 -21.37 0.91 2.67
N THR A 185 -21.50 1.53 3.85
CA THR A 185 -21.31 0.83 5.14
C THR A 185 -22.58 0.15 5.61
N SER A 186 -23.75 0.64 5.18
CA SER A 186 -25.07 0.17 5.63
C SER A 186 -25.24 0.21 7.15
N ALA A 187 -24.58 1.17 7.82
CA ALA A 187 -24.64 1.39 9.26
C ALA A 187 -25.92 2.11 9.72
#